data_AF-A0A077X1E3-F1
#
_entry.id   AF-A0A077X1E3-F1
#
_cell.length_a   1.000
_cell.length_b   1.000
_cell.length_c   1.000
_cell.angle_alpha   90.00
_cell.angle_beta   90.00
_cell.angle_gamma   90.00
#
_symmetry.space_group_name_H-M   'P 1'
#
loop_
_entity.id
_entity.type
_entity.pdbx_description
1 polymer ?
#
loop_
_entity_poly.entity_id
_entity_poly.type
_entity_poly.pdbx_seq_one_letter_code
_entity_poly.pdbx_strand_id
1 'polypeptide(L)'
;MPKKTFDEDGNVIGGDDDLVLEAKPVVEEAAVESDSDDEAPEAVSTTTAKSSALEEAKAQRESIKLAAEKEKERRRQRDQQLKLQKEASKRNKKKEVVQEEEEEDVEEEEEVEEEEEKDDSRLLPAELLAQAAAEDNLAKQQKRSHLTAADFERMEAEAEEAEKKAKKRRIQANERRVGEYTVKVLNNRPRPAPTDTKILNFRDRLMHRKSIPRKDAMLHSSQTKKRIGKAAYQFHRK
;
A
#
# COMPACT_ATOMS: atom_id res chain seq x y z
N MET A 1 27.22 -5.72 34.30
CA MET A 1 25.92 -5.54 33.60
C MET A 1 25.23 -6.88 33.54
N PRO A 2 24.05 -7.03 34.17
CA PRO A 2 23.30 -8.29 34.15
C PRO A 2 22.64 -8.49 32.78
N LYS A 3 22.71 -9.72 32.25
CA LYS A 3 22.05 -10.13 31.01
C LYS A 3 20.58 -10.38 31.32
N LYS A 4 19.67 -9.70 30.62
CA LYS A 4 18.24 -10.02 30.66
C LYS A 4 18.03 -11.33 29.90
N THR A 5 17.68 -12.39 30.62
CA THR A 5 16.99 -13.55 30.08
C THR A 5 15.54 -13.14 29.80
N PHE A 6 15.04 -13.48 28.62
CA PHE A 6 13.64 -13.31 28.28
C PHE A 6 12.95 -14.62 28.70
N ASP A 7 12.09 -14.53 29.71
CA ASP A 7 11.30 -15.64 30.22
C ASP A 7 10.26 -16.03 29.15
N GLU A 8 10.43 -17.22 28.56
CA GLU A 8 9.39 -17.94 27.85
C GLU A 8 8.45 -18.55 28.88
N ASP A 9 7.42 -17.81 29.30
CA ASP A 9 6.20 -18.35 29.90
C ASP A 9 5.08 -17.32 29.83
N GLY A 10 4.41 -17.28 28.68
CA GLY A 10 3.18 -16.52 28.43
C GLY A 10 2.12 -17.46 27.89
N ASN A 11 1.65 -18.37 28.74
CA ASN A 11 0.51 -19.22 28.46
C ASN A 11 -0.80 -18.40 28.51
N VAL A 12 -1.79 -18.87 27.76
CA VAL A 12 -3.24 -18.54 27.77
C VAL A 12 -3.60 -17.18 27.11
N ILE A 13 -4.58 -16.99 26.20
CA ILE A 13 -5.96 -17.50 26.11
C ILE A 13 -6.52 -17.31 24.68
N GLY A 14 -7.19 -18.34 24.15
CA GLY A 14 -8.51 -18.19 23.52
C GLY A 14 -8.56 -18.03 21.99
N GLY A 15 -8.86 -19.12 21.30
CA GLY A 15 -9.27 -19.08 19.91
C GLY A 15 -9.53 -20.48 19.37
N ASP A 16 -10.55 -21.15 19.93
CA ASP A 16 -11.26 -22.33 19.42
C ASP A 16 -10.72 -22.89 18.10
N ASP A 17 -9.68 -23.72 18.22
CA ASP A 17 -9.39 -24.74 17.22
C ASP A 17 -10.49 -25.80 17.35
N ASP A 18 -11.59 -25.57 16.62
CA ASP A 18 -12.44 -26.65 16.12
C ASP A 18 -11.57 -27.53 15.22
N LEU A 19 -10.80 -28.40 15.88
CA LEU A 19 -10.32 -29.66 15.37
C LEU A 19 -11.56 -30.50 15.05
N VAL A 20 -12.21 -30.16 13.93
CA VAL A 20 -12.94 -31.14 13.15
C VAL A 20 -11.88 -32.11 12.64
N LEU A 21 -11.52 -33.06 13.50
CA LEU A 21 -11.06 -34.36 13.09
C LEU A 21 -12.18 -34.91 12.21
N GLU A 22 -12.14 -34.58 10.91
CA GLU A 22 -12.81 -35.35 9.89
C GLU A 22 -12.29 -36.77 10.09
N ALA A 23 -13.13 -37.58 10.72
CA ALA A 23 -12.98 -39.01 10.77
C ALA A 23 -12.69 -39.44 9.35
N LYS A 24 -11.46 -39.88 9.11
CA LYS A 24 -11.18 -40.78 7.99
C LYS A 24 -12.26 -41.86 8.08
N PRO A 25 -12.94 -42.24 6.99
CA PRO A 25 -13.75 -43.44 7.03
C PRO A 25 -12.78 -44.56 7.44
N VAL A 26 -12.96 -45.04 8.67
CA VAL A 26 -12.47 -46.34 9.09
C VAL A 26 -13.24 -47.27 8.18
N VAL A 27 -12.62 -47.62 7.05
CA VAL A 27 -12.91 -48.87 6.38
C VAL A 27 -12.65 -49.91 7.46
N GLU A 28 -13.73 -50.47 8.00
CA GLU A 28 -13.66 -51.65 8.83
C GLU A 28 -12.93 -52.69 7.99
N GLU A 29 -11.64 -52.86 8.26
CA GLU A 29 -10.87 -54.00 7.80
C GLU A 29 -11.54 -55.21 8.42
N ALA A 30 -12.42 -55.84 7.64
CA ALA A 30 -12.80 -57.21 7.88
C ALA A 30 -11.49 -57.99 7.96
N ALA A 31 -11.17 -58.45 9.17
CA ALA A 31 -10.14 -59.43 9.40
C ALA A 31 -10.54 -60.69 8.65
N VAL A 32 -10.10 -60.80 7.40
CA VAL A 32 -10.11 -62.06 6.66
C VAL A 32 -8.71 -62.61 6.81
N GLU A 33 -8.66 -63.68 7.58
CA GLU A 33 -7.52 -64.52 7.82
C GLU A 33 -6.84 -64.88 6.49
N SER A 34 -5.52 -64.69 6.46
CA SER A 34 -4.53 -65.39 5.64
C SER A 34 -5.10 -66.44 4.66
N ASP A 35 -5.36 -66.04 3.41
CA ASP A 35 -5.15 -66.93 2.29
C ASP A 35 -4.61 -66.16 1.06
N SER A 36 -3.67 -66.80 0.40
CA SER A 36 -2.83 -66.25 -0.66
C SER A 36 -3.58 -66.31 -2.00
N ASP A 37 -4.42 -65.33 -2.31
CA ASP A 37 -5.09 -65.24 -3.61
C ASP A 37 -4.36 -64.31 -4.58
N ASP A 38 -3.71 -64.94 -5.57
CA ASP A 38 -3.14 -64.37 -6.80
C ASP A 38 -4.28 -63.88 -7.71
N GLU A 39 -5.05 -62.92 -7.22
CA GLU A 39 -6.12 -62.30 -8.00
C GLU A 39 -5.49 -61.21 -8.87
N ALA A 40 -4.94 -61.66 -10.00
CA ALA A 40 -4.53 -60.78 -11.09
C ALA A 40 -5.67 -59.78 -11.38
N PRO A 41 -5.35 -58.49 -11.63
CA PRO A 41 -6.38 -57.48 -11.84
C PRO A 41 -7.36 -57.96 -12.90
N GLU A 42 -8.66 -58.02 -12.54
CA GLU A 42 -9.72 -58.35 -13.48
C GLU A 42 -9.50 -57.54 -14.76
N ALA A 43 -9.57 -58.20 -15.92
CA ALA A 43 -9.30 -57.56 -17.20
C ALA A 43 -10.33 -56.44 -17.44
N VAL A 44 -10.00 -55.23 -16.97
CA VAL A 44 -10.85 -54.04 -17.12
C VAL A 44 -10.95 -53.78 -18.62
N SER A 45 -12.14 -54.05 -19.16
CA SER A 45 -12.40 -53.84 -20.58
C SER A 45 -12.02 -52.40 -20.94
N THR A 46 -11.36 -52.21 -22.08
CA THR A 46 -10.91 -50.88 -22.52
C THR A 46 -12.03 -49.83 -22.60
N THR A 47 -13.29 -50.26 -22.60
CA THR A 47 -14.48 -49.40 -22.52
C THR A 47 -14.76 -48.91 -21.10
N THR A 48 -14.65 -49.75 -20.06
CA THR A 48 -14.86 -49.36 -18.67
C THR A 48 -13.72 -48.48 -18.14
N ALA A 49 -12.49 -48.74 -18.59
CA ALA A 49 -11.35 -47.87 -18.30
C ALA A 49 -11.49 -46.45 -18.88
N LYS A 50 -12.17 -46.32 -20.03
CA LYS A 50 -12.44 -45.00 -20.63
C LYS A 50 -13.54 -44.25 -19.89
N SER A 51 -14.59 -44.93 -19.44
CA SER A 51 -15.65 -44.28 -18.65
C SER A 51 -15.15 -43.87 -17.26
N SER A 52 -14.38 -44.72 -16.58
CA SER A 52 -13.80 -44.38 -15.28
C SER A 52 -12.84 -43.19 -15.37
N ALA A 53 -11.96 -43.16 -16.37
CA ALA A 53 -11.05 -42.03 -16.58
C ALA A 53 -11.80 -40.71 -16.85
N LEU A 54 -12.92 -40.76 -17.57
CA LEU A 54 -13.75 -39.56 -17.80
C LEU A 54 -14.51 -39.12 -16.54
N GLU A 55 -14.95 -40.05 -15.71
CA GLU A 55 -15.60 -39.77 -14.43
C GLU A 55 -14.60 -39.21 -13.41
N GLU A 56 -13.41 -39.80 -13.30
CA GLU A 56 -12.31 -39.28 -12.47
C GLU A 56 -11.91 -37.87 -12.91
N ALA A 57 -11.81 -37.60 -14.21
CA ALA A 57 -11.51 -36.26 -14.73
C ALA A 57 -12.63 -35.24 -14.41
N LYS A 58 -13.89 -35.67 -14.39
CA LYS A 58 -15.02 -34.83 -13.97
C LYS A 58 -14.99 -34.57 -12.47
N ALA A 59 -14.78 -35.60 -11.66
CA ALA A 59 -14.66 -35.50 -10.20
C ALA A 59 -13.50 -34.59 -9.79
N GLN A 60 -12.36 -34.65 -10.47
CA GLN A 60 -11.23 -33.73 -10.24
C GLN A 60 -11.58 -32.27 -10.59
N ARG A 61 -12.29 -32.05 -11.70
CA ARG A 61 -12.73 -30.70 -12.07
C ARG A 61 -13.74 -30.14 -11.08
N GLU A 62 -14.63 -30.97 -10.57
CA GLU A 62 -15.62 -30.59 -9.57
C GLU A 62 -14.97 -30.32 -8.21
N SER A 63 -14.00 -31.14 -7.78
CA SER A 63 -13.28 -30.91 -6.53
C SER A 63 -12.46 -29.61 -6.57
N ILE A 64 -11.81 -29.30 -7.69
CA ILE A 64 -11.11 -28.03 -7.89
C ILE A 64 -12.08 -26.83 -7.83
N LYS A 65 -13.25 -26.95 -8.46
CA LYS A 65 -14.27 -25.89 -8.42
C LYS A 65 -14.78 -25.66 -7.00
N LEU A 66 -15.11 -26.74 -6.29
CA LEU A 66 -15.57 -26.67 -4.90
C LEU A 66 -14.50 -26.08 -3.98
N ALA A 67 -13.23 -26.44 -4.15
CA ALA A 67 -12.13 -25.85 -3.39
C ALA A 67 -12.00 -24.34 -3.64
N ALA A 68 -12.12 -23.92 -4.92
CA ALA A 68 -12.08 -22.50 -5.28
C ALA A 68 -13.29 -21.71 -4.76
N GLU A 69 -14.47 -22.33 -4.68
CA GLU A 69 -15.67 -21.71 -4.08
C GLU A 69 -15.54 -21.56 -2.58
N LYS A 70 -15.08 -22.61 -1.88
CA LYS A 70 -14.78 -22.56 -0.44
C LYS A 70 -13.74 -21.50 -0.11
N GLU A 71 -12.69 -21.35 -0.91
CA GLU A 71 -11.67 -20.31 -0.70
C GLU A 71 -12.26 -18.90 -0.87
N LYS A 72 -13.09 -18.68 -1.90
CA LYS A 72 -13.79 -17.41 -2.10
C LYS A 72 -14.72 -17.08 -0.94
N GLU A 73 -15.42 -18.06 -0.39
CA GLU A 73 -16.30 -17.88 0.75
C GLU A 73 -15.52 -17.53 2.03
N ARG A 74 -14.41 -18.23 2.30
CA ARG A 74 -13.49 -17.87 3.41
C ARG A 74 -12.96 -16.45 3.28
N ARG A 75 -12.65 -16.01 2.06
CA ARG A 75 -12.24 -14.62 1.81
C ARG A 75 -13.35 -13.63 2.15
N ARG A 76 -14.60 -13.91 1.74
CA ARG A 76 -15.75 -13.07 2.07
C ARG A 76 -15.96 -12.98 3.58
N GLN A 77 -15.83 -14.10 4.31
CA GLN A 77 -15.95 -14.12 5.77
C GLN A 77 -14.86 -13.26 6.44
N ARG A 78 -13.60 -13.36 6.01
CA ARG A 78 -12.51 -12.51 6.52
C ARG A 78 -12.76 -11.03 6.22
N ASP A 79 -13.19 -10.70 5.01
CA ASP A 79 -13.49 -9.33 4.63
C ASP A 79 -14.67 -8.76 5.44
N GLN A 80 -15.68 -9.57 5.76
CA GLN A 80 -16.77 -9.20 6.66
C GLN A 80 -16.30 -8.99 8.10
N GLN A 81 -15.49 -9.91 8.65
CA GLN A 81 -14.92 -9.77 9.99
C GLN A 81 -14.05 -8.51 10.11
N LEU A 82 -13.22 -8.23 9.10
CA LEU A 82 -12.37 -7.03 9.07
C LEU A 82 -13.20 -5.73 8.97
N LYS A 83 -14.32 -5.75 8.24
CA LYS A 83 -15.28 -4.63 8.24
C LYS A 83 -15.89 -4.41 9.62
N LEU A 84 -16.38 -5.47 10.26
CA LEU A 84 -16.96 -5.39 11.60
C LEU A 84 -15.94 -4.87 12.63
N GLN A 85 -14.68 -5.32 12.57
CA GLN A 85 -13.61 -4.79 13.43
C GLN A 85 -13.33 -3.31 13.18
N LYS A 86 -13.27 -2.88 11.92
CA LYS A 86 -13.09 -1.46 11.57
C LYS A 86 -14.26 -0.60 12.03
N GLU A 87 -15.49 -1.08 11.89
CA GLU A 87 -16.68 -0.39 12.36
C GLU A 87 -16.72 -0.29 13.89
N ALA A 88 -16.35 -1.37 14.61
CA ALA A 88 -16.22 -1.38 16.06
C ALA A 88 -15.14 -0.39 16.54
N SER A 89 -13.95 -0.40 15.91
CA SER A 89 -12.87 0.54 16.23
C SER A 89 -13.27 1.99 15.96
N LYS A 90 -13.94 2.28 14.84
CA LYS A 90 -14.48 3.61 14.56
C LYS A 90 -15.53 4.04 15.58
N ARG A 91 -16.38 3.12 16.03
CA ARG A 91 -17.41 3.42 17.04
C ARG A 91 -16.78 3.73 18.40
N ASN A 92 -15.72 3.02 18.79
CA ASN A 92 -15.00 3.29 20.03
C ASN A 92 -14.23 4.61 19.95
N LYS A 93 -13.53 4.88 18.85
CA LYS A 93 -12.84 6.15 18.64
C LYS A 93 -13.79 7.34 18.66
N LYS A 94 -14.99 7.20 18.08
CA LYS A 94 -16.03 8.25 18.17
C LYS A 94 -16.55 8.48 19.57
N LYS A 95 -16.49 7.47 20.46
CA LYS A 95 -16.88 7.65 21.86
C LYS A 95 -15.77 8.31 22.68
N GLU A 96 -14.51 7.97 22.42
CA GLU A 96 -13.36 8.63 23.05
C GLU A 96 -13.26 10.09 22.63
N VAL A 97 -13.39 10.41 21.34
CA VAL A 97 -13.34 11.81 20.87
C VAL A 97 -14.45 12.66 21.48
N VAL A 98 -15.65 12.10 21.68
CA VAL A 98 -16.74 12.84 22.35
C VAL A 98 -16.49 13.04 23.85
N GLN A 99 -15.74 12.15 24.50
CA GLN A 99 -15.32 12.35 25.89
C GLN A 99 -14.16 13.33 26.02
N GLU A 100 -13.20 13.31 25.08
CA GLU A 100 -12.10 14.27 25.05
C GLU A 100 -12.62 15.68 24.69
N GLU A 101 -13.56 15.83 23.75
CA GLU A 101 -14.18 17.13 23.44
C GLU A 101 -15.00 17.68 24.62
N GLU A 102 -15.68 16.83 25.42
CA GLU A 102 -16.37 17.27 26.64
C GLU A 102 -15.42 17.67 27.78
N GLU A 103 -14.19 17.13 27.83
CA GLU A 103 -13.17 17.52 28.82
C GLU A 103 -12.40 18.79 28.36
N GLU A 104 -12.16 18.96 27.06
CA GLU A 104 -11.46 20.12 26.48
C GLU A 104 -12.33 21.39 26.50
N ASP A 105 -13.65 21.29 26.25
CA ASP A 105 -14.59 22.42 26.38
C ASP A 105 -14.69 22.95 27.83
N VAL A 106 -14.42 22.11 28.84
CA VAL A 106 -14.44 22.52 30.27
C VAL A 106 -13.13 23.20 30.68
N GLU A 107 -11.99 22.83 30.09
CA GLU A 107 -10.72 23.52 30.33
C GLU A 107 -10.61 24.85 29.55
N GLU A 108 -11.15 24.95 28.33
CA GLU A 108 -11.15 26.22 27.58
C GLU A 108 -12.07 27.29 28.21
N GLU A 109 -13.19 26.94 28.86
CA GLU A 109 -14.02 27.92 29.59
C GLU A 109 -13.31 28.53 30.81
N GLU A 110 -12.38 27.81 31.46
CA GLU A 110 -11.57 28.34 32.59
C GLU A 110 -10.41 29.22 32.12
N GLU A 111 -9.82 28.97 30.95
CA GLU A 111 -8.66 29.73 30.44
C GLU A 111 -9.07 31.06 29.79
N VAL A 112 -10.25 31.14 29.18
CA VAL A 112 -10.75 32.37 28.52
C VAL A 112 -11.10 33.48 29.53
N GLU A 113 -11.53 33.13 30.75
CA GLU A 113 -11.86 34.12 31.79
C GLU A 113 -10.60 34.84 32.35
N GLU A 114 -9.40 34.25 32.24
CA GLU A 114 -8.14 34.83 32.75
C GLU A 114 -7.33 35.65 31.73
N GLU A 115 -7.58 35.49 30.42
CA GLU A 115 -6.89 36.25 29.36
C GLU A 115 -7.56 37.57 28.97
N GLU A 116 -8.90 37.69 29.11
CA GLU A 116 -9.63 38.92 28.73
C GLU A 116 -9.24 40.15 29.57
N GLU A 117 -8.65 40.00 30.77
CA GLU A 117 -8.25 41.13 31.61
C GLU A 117 -6.91 41.80 31.20
N LYS A 118 -6.13 41.25 30.26
CA LYS A 118 -4.75 41.70 30.00
C LYS A 118 -4.48 42.37 28.66
N ASP A 119 -5.40 42.30 27.68
CA ASP A 119 -5.05 42.58 26.28
C ASP A 119 -5.36 43.98 25.74
N ASP A 120 -6.11 44.82 26.45
CA ASP A 120 -6.54 46.12 25.90
C ASP A 120 -5.47 47.23 25.92
N SER A 121 -4.29 47.02 26.54
CA SER A 121 -3.30 48.09 26.75
C SER A 121 -1.99 47.98 25.96
N ARG A 122 -1.80 46.95 25.09
CA ARG A 122 -0.51 46.67 24.43
C ARG A 122 -0.57 46.25 22.96
N LEU A 123 -1.59 46.66 22.21
CA LEU A 123 -1.71 46.26 20.80
C LEU A 123 -0.57 46.83 19.94
N LEU A 124 0.25 45.93 19.39
CA LEU A 124 1.32 46.23 18.43
C LEU A 124 0.73 46.60 17.05
N PRO A 125 1.45 47.37 16.21
CA PRO A 125 1.01 47.69 14.86
C PRO A 125 0.66 46.45 14.03
N ALA A 126 -0.47 46.49 13.32
CA ALA A 126 -1.03 45.36 12.56
C ALA A 126 -0.08 44.74 11.53
N GLU A 127 0.87 45.51 10.98
CA GLU A 127 1.88 45.00 10.05
C GLU A 127 2.87 44.04 10.73
N LEU A 128 3.25 44.28 11.99
CA LEU A 128 4.15 43.40 12.74
C LEU A 128 3.44 42.13 13.19
N LEU A 129 2.15 42.24 13.52
CA LEU A 129 1.28 41.10 13.85
C LEU A 129 1.10 40.16 12.66
N ALA A 130 0.85 40.71 11.46
CA ALA A 130 0.72 39.92 10.24
C ALA A 130 2.02 39.18 9.89
N GLN A 131 3.17 39.81 10.14
CA GLN A 131 4.48 39.22 9.86
C GLN A 131 4.83 38.10 10.85
N ALA A 132 4.55 38.29 12.15
CA ALA A 132 4.72 37.26 13.18
C ALA A 132 3.79 36.05 12.93
N ALA A 133 2.52 36.30 12.60
CA ALA A 133 1.56 35.24 12.28
C ALA A 133 1.99 34.43 11.05
N ALA A 134 2.61 35.05 10.05
CA ALA A 134 3.14 34.34 8.88
C ALA A 134 4.34 33.44 9.24
N GLU A 135 5.25 33.92 10.08
CA GLU A 135 6.43 33.16 10.52
C GLU A 135 6.03 31.99 11.44
N ASP A 136 5.07 32.18 12.34
CA ASP A 136 4.54 31.13 13.21
C ASP A 136 3.79 30.05 12.43
N ASN A 137 3.02 30.42 11.40
CA ASN A 137 2.35 29.45 10.54
C ASN A 137 3.35 28.60 9.73
N LEU A 138 4.44 29.20 9.25
CA LEU A 138 5.53 28.47 8.60
C LEU A 138 6.27 27.54 9.57
N ALA A 139 6.52 27.98 10.79
CA ALA A 139 7.20 27.18 11.82
C ALA A 139 6.31 26.03 12.34
N LYS A 140 5.01 26.28 12.54
CA LYS A 140 4.01 25.26 12.91
C LYS A 140 3.83 24.22 11.81
N GLN A 141 3.86 24.60 10.53
CA GLN A 141 3.85 23.64 9.42
C GLN A 141 5.06 22.69 9.41
N GLN A 142 6.22 23.11 9.92
CA GLN A 142 7.42 22.25 9.98
C GLN A 142 7.48 21.35 11.22
N LYS A 143 6.72 21.64 12.28
CA LYS A 143 6.76 20.89 13.56
C LYS A 143 5.52 20.02 13.84
N ARG A 144 4.50 20.06 12.97
CA ARG A 144 3.29 19.25 13.15
C ARG A 144 3.60 17.75 13.02
N SER A 145 3.50 17.04 14.15
CA SER A 145 3.63 15.57 14.24
C SER A 145 2.37 14.81 13.82
N HIS A 146 1.22 15.49 13.73
CA HIS A 146 -0.06 14.88 13.42
C HIS A 146 -0.59 15.36 12.06
N LEU A 147 -0.98 14.39 11.23
CA LEU A 147 -1.57 14.61 9.91
C LEU A 147 -2.98 15.20 10.06
N THR A 148 -3.27 16.28 9.33
CA THR A 148 -4.61 16.88 9.30
C THR A 148 -5.51 16.14 8.29
N ALA A 149 -6.83 16.31 8.40
CA ALA A 149 -7.80 15.71 7.46
C ALA A 149 -7.49 16.05 5.99
N ALA A 150 -7.00 17.26 5.72
CA ALA A 150 -6.55 17.68 4.39
C ALA A 150 -5.31 16.91 3.89
N ASP A 151 -4.43 16.45 4.79
CA ASP A 151 -3.27 15.63 4.43
C ASP A 151 -3.69 14.19 4.12
N PHE A 152 -4.72 13.66 4.79
CA PHE A 152 -5.31 12.37 4.46
C PHE A 152 -5.96 12.37 3.08
N GLU A 153 -6.71 13.41 2.73
CA GLU A 153 -7.29 13.54 1.37
C GLU A 153 -6.20 13.63 0.30
N ARG A 154 -5.09 14.33 0.57
CA ARG A 154 -3.94 14.36 -0.34
C ARG A 154 -3.28 13.00 -0.51
N MET A 155 -3.09 12.25 0.58
CA MET A 155 -2.53 10.90 0.51
C MET A 155 -3.47 9.92 -0.20
N GLU A 156 -4.79 10.01 0.02
CA GLU A 156 -5.76 9.18 -0.69
C GLU A 156 -5.79 9.50 -2.18
N ALA A 157 -5.74 10.78 -2.56
CA ALA A 157 -5.64 11.20 -3.95
C ALA A 157 -4.34 10.72 -4.61
N GLU A 158 -3.20 10.82 -3.91
CA GLU A 158 -1.90 10.33 -4.40
C GLU A 158 -1.90 8.80 -4.55
N ALA A 159 -2.49 8.08 -3.59
CA ALA A 159 -2.63 6.63 -3.64
C ALA A 159 -3.53 6.19 -4.82
N GLU A 160 -4.65 6.87 -5.05
CA GLU A 160 -5.55 6.57 -6.16
C GLU A 160 -4.88 6.85 -7.52
N GLU A 161 -4.09 7.93 -7.62
CA GLU A 161 -3.29 8.22 -8.79
C GLU A 161 -2.21 7.16 -9.04
N ALA A 162 -1.51 6.72 -7.99
CA ALA A 162 -0.49 5.69 -8.08
C ALA A 162 -1.10 4.36 -8.53
N GLU A 163 -2.27 3.99 -8.01
CA GLU A 163 -2.97 2.78 -8.39
C GLU A 163 -3.46 2.84 -9.85
N LYS A 164 -3.98 3.99 -10.29
CA LYS A 164 -4.34 4.23 -11.70
C LYS A 164 -3.12 4.13 -12.61
N LYS A 165 -1.97 4.69 -12.22
CA LYS A 165 -0.71 4.58 -12.97
C LYS A 165 -0.21 3.12 -13.03
N ALA A 166 -0.30 2.38 -11.93
CA ALA A 166 0.07 0.96 -11.88
C ALA A 166 -0.82 0.08 -12.77
N LYS A 167 -2.14 0.29 -12.73
CA LYS A 167 -3.12 -0.40 -13.60
C LYS A 167 -2.84 -0.12 -15.08
N LYS A 168 -2.56 1.14 -15.45
CA LYS A 168 -2.20 1.53 -16.82
C LYS A 168 -0.91 0.84 -17.29
N ARG A 169 0.11 0.74 -16.44
CA ARG A 169 1.37 0.03 -16.75
C ARG A 169 1.13 -1.46 -16.99
N ARG A 170 0.26 -2.09 -16.20
CA ARG A 170 -0.11 -3.51 -16.37
C ARG A 170 -0.84 -3.79 -17.68
N ILE A 171 -1.69 -2.86 -18.15
CA ILE A 171 -2.42 -3.00 -19.43
C ILE A 171 -1.50 -2.73 -20.64
N GLN A 172 -0.55 -1.79 -20.52
CA GLN A 172 0.40 -1.48 -21.59
C GLN A 172 1.48 -2.55 -21.78
N ALA A 173 1.68 -3.43 -20.80
CA ALA A 173 2.53 -4.59 -20.96
C ALA A 173 1.88 -5.54 -21.98
N ASN A 174 2.37 -5.53 -23.22
CA ASN A 174 1.91 -6.40 -24.32
C ASN A 174 2.25 -7.90 -24.09
N GLU A 175 2.61 -8.27 -22.87
CA GLU A 175 3.14 -9.57 -22.50
C GLU A 175 2.32 -10.14 -21.34
N ARG A 176 1.70 -11.30 -21.55
CA ARG A 176 1.00 -12.04 -20.52
C ARG A 176 1.82 -13.28 -20.17
N ARG A 177 2.18 -13.44 -18.89
CA ARG A 177 2.78 -14.69 -18.39
C ARG A 177 1.69 -15.73 -18.14
N VAL A 178 1.85 -16.92 -18.71
CA VAL A 178 0.96 -18.07 -18.57
C VAL A 178 1.82 -19.26 -18.15
N GLY A 179 1.92 -19.48 -16.83
CA GLY A 179 2.86 -20.45 -16.26
C GLY A 179 4.32 -20.07 -16.56
N GLU A 180 5.07 -21.00 -17.15
CA GLU A 180 6.47 -20.83 -17.57
C GLU A 180 6.60 -19.99 -18.86
N TYR A 181 5.53 -19.86 -19.63
CA TYR A 181 5.55 -19.22 -20.93
C TYR A 181 5.14 -17.74 -20.85
N THR A 182 5.70 -16.92 -21.74
CA THR A 182 5.29 -15.51 -21.92
C THR A 182 4.68 -15.32 -23.30
N VAL A 183 3.38 -15.01 -23.33
CA VAL A 183 2.63 -14.75 -24.57
C VAL A 183 2.77 -13.27 -24.93
N LYS A 184 3.37 -12.97 -26.08
CA LYS A 184 3.47 -11.61 -26.64
C LYS A 184 2.55 -11.46 -27.83
N VAL A 185 1.75 -10.38 -27.85
CA VAL A 185 0.91 -10.05 -29.02
C VAL A 185 1.78 -9.34 -30.06
N LEU A 186 1.98 -9.98 -31.22
CA LEU A 186 2.75 -9.41 -32.32
C LEU A 186 1.91 -8.37 -33.07
N ASN A 187 1.99 -7.11 -32.65
CA ASN A 187 1.36 -6.01 -33.37
C ASN A 187 2.21 -5.67 -34.60
N ASN A 188 1.85 -6.22 -35.77
CA ASN A 188 2.57 -6.10 -37.06
C ASN A 188 2.58 -4.68 -37.69
N ARG A 189 2.29 -3.62 -36.94
CA ARG A 189 2.40 -2.25 -37.46
C ARG A 189 3.86 -1.82 -37.36
N PRO A 190 4.54 -1.51 -38.49
CA PRO A 190 5.93 -1.05 -38.43
C PRO A 190 5.97 0.26 -37.64
N ARG A 191 6.62 0.22 -36.48
CA ARG A 191 6.96 1.41 -35.69
C ARG A 191 8.46 1.64 -35.80
N PRO A 192 8.93 2.89 -35.87
CA PRO A 192 10.35 3.17 -35.76
C PRO A 192 10.88 2.60 -34.43
N ALA A 193 12.07 2.02 -34.46
CA ALA A 193 12.71 1.49 -33.26
C ALA A 193 12.91 2.63 -32.25
N PRO A 194 12.62 2.40 -30.94
CA PRO A 194 12.91 3.40 -29.92
C PRO A 194 14.42 3.67 -29.88
N THR A 195 14.79 4.94 -29.77
CA THR A 195 16.18 5.35 -29.58
C THR A 195 16.69 4.89 -28.21
N ASP A 196 17.90 4.34 -28.15
CA ASP A 196 18.51 3.93 -26.88
C ASP A 196 18.71 5.14 -25.95
N THR A 197 18.13 5.05 -24.75
CA THR A 197 18.22 6.11 -23.74
C THR A 197 19.66 6.34 -23.30
N LYS A 198 20.53 5.32 -23.35
CA LYS A 198 21.97 5.48 -23.05
C LYS A 198 22.63 6.43 -24.03
N ILE A 199 22.29 6.34 -25.31
CA ILE A 199 22.84 7.20 -26.37
C ILE A 199 22.32 8.63 -26.22
N LEU A 200 21.02 8.81 -25.96
CA LEU A 200 20.44 10.12 -25.69
C LEU A 200 21.07 10.78 -24.46
N ASN A 201 21.17 10.04 -23.35
CA ASN A 201 21.78 10.52 -22.12
C ASN A 201 23.26 10.83 -22.29
N PHE A 202 23.99 10.03 -23.09
CA PHE A 202 25.38 10.30 -23.41
C PHE A 202 25.54 11.60 -24.19
N ARG A 203 24.75 11.77 -25.26
CA ARG A 203 24.71 13.01 -26.05
C ARG A 203 24.37 14.20 -25.17
N ASP A 204 23.32 14.08 -24.37
CA ASP A 204 22.86 15.17 -23.53
C ASP A 204 23.90 15.49 -22.46
N ARG A 205 24.51 14.50 -21.79
CA ARG A 205 25.61 14.72 -20.84
C ARG A 205 26.82 15.38 -21.49
N LEU A 206 27.17 14.98 -22.71
CA LEU A 206 28.30 15.56 -23.46
C LEU A 206 28.04 17.02 -23.82
N MET A 207 26.83 17.31 -24.32
CA MET A 207 26.44 18.66 -24.74
C MET A 207 26.15 19.57 -23.55
N HIS A 208 25.62 19.03 -22.44
CA HIS A 208 25.20 19.73 -21.22
C HIS A 208 26.23 19.63 -20.10
N ARG A 209 27.51 19.37 -20.42
CA ARG A 209 28.58 19.34 -19.41
C ARG A 209 28.85 20.72 -18.84
N LYS A 210 29.12 20.78 -17.54
CA LYS A 210 29.39 22.02 -16.79
C LYS A 210 30.64 22.79 -17.28
N SER A 211 31.54 22.13 -18.00
CA SER A 211 32.75 22.76 -18.52
C SER A 211 32.52 23.69 -19.71
N ILE A 212 31.36 23.60 -20.38
CA ILE A 212 31.00 24.50 -21.48
C ILE A 212 30.08 25.58 -20.91
N PRO A 213 30.53 26.84 -20.77
CA PRO A 213 29.65 27.91 -20.33
C PRO A 213 28.58 28.16 -21.40
N ARG A 214 27.32 28.02 -21.00
CA ARG A 214 26.16 28.21 -21.87
C ARG A 214 25.55 29.58 -21.62
N LYS A 215 25.18 30.27 -22.69
CA LYS A 215 24.53 31.59 -22.61
C LYS A 215 23.21 31.53 -21.81
N ASP A 216 22.49 30.40 -21.89
CA ASP A 216 21.20 30.20 -21.19
C ASP A 216 21.34 29.66 -19.75
N ALA A 217 22.53 29.20 -19.34
CA ALA A 217 22.77 28.79 -17.95
C ALA A 217 22.77 29.98 -16.99
N MET A 218 23.07 31.20 -17.50
CA MET A 218 22.92 32.43 -16.73
C MET A 218 21.45 32.74 -16.43
N LEU A 219 20.50 32.39 -17.31
CA LEU A 219 19.07 32.66 -17.11
C LEU A 219 18.44 31.78 -16.02
N HIS A 220 18.85 30.53 -15.88
CA HIS A 220 18.30 29.63 -14.85
C HIS A 220 18.94 29.86 -13.47
N SER A 221 20.23 30.21 -13.42
CA SER A 221 20.90 30.58 -12.17
C SER A 221 20.48 31.95 -11.62
N SER A 222 20.01 32.86 -12.48
CA SER A 222 19.41 34.14 -12.06
C SER A 222 17.94 34.02 -11.63
N GLN A 223 17.24 32.94 -11.98
CA GLN A 223 15.82 32.76 -11.61
C GLN A 223 15.65 32.14 -10.21
N THR A 224 16.56 31.29 -9.75
CA THR A 224 16.51 30.73 -8.39
C THR A 224 17.06 31.67 -7.32
N LYS A 225 17.80 32.71 -7.71
CA LYS A 225 18.30 33.78 -6.83
C LYS A 225 17.50 35.08 -6.94
N LYS A 226 16.17 35.00 -7.09
CA LYS A 226 15.29 36.15 -6.80
C LYS A 226 15.11 36.31 -5.28
N ARG A 227 16.21 36.48 -4.55
CA ARG A 227 16.22 37.09 -3.23
C ARG A 227 17.49 37.93 -3.12
N ILE A 228 17.24 39.22 -2.83
CA ILE A 228 18.18 40.26 -2.38
C ILE A 228 18.89 41.00 -3.51
N GLY A 229 18.61 42.31 -3.58
CA GLY A 229 19.05 43.22 -4.62
C GLY A 229 20.55 43.53 -4.66
N LYS A 230 20.90 44.33 -5.67
CA LYS A 230 22.20 44.98 -5.95
C LYS A 230 23.36 44.04 -6.34
N ALA A 231 23.62 43.96 -7.64
CA ALA A 231 24.98 44.02 -8.19
C ALA A 231 24.91 44.38 -9.69
N ALA A 232 24.98 45.67 -10.01
CA ALA A 232 25.31 46.12 -11.35
C ALA A 232 26.75 45.69 -11.65
N TYR A 233 26.94 44.83 -12.66
CA TYR A 233 28.26 44.54 -13.20
C TYR A 233 28.75 45.76 -13.98
N GLN A 234 29.62 46.57 -13.38
CA GLN A 234 30.40 47.56 -14.12
C GLN A 234 31.50 46.84 -14.91
N PHE A 235 31.38 46.83 -16.23
CA PHE A 235 32.48 46.44 -17.10
C PHE A 235 33.56 47.54 -17.07
N HIS A 236 34.74 47.22 -16.56
CA HIS A 236 35.94 48.00 -16.86
C HIS A 236 36.55 47.44 -18.13
N ARG A 237 36.49 48.24 -19.22
CA ARG A 237 37.33 48.01 -20.40
C ARG A 237 38.77 48.39 -20.04
N LYS A 238 39.69 47.47 -20.28
CA LYS A 238 41.09 47.80 -20.55
C LYS A 238 41.26 48.00 -22.05
#